data_AF-A0A6M0QD29-F1
#
_entry.id   AF-A0A6M0QD29-F1
#
_cell.length_a   1.000
_cell.length_b   1.000
_cell.length_c   1.000
_cell.angle_alpha   90.00
_cell.angle_beta   90.00
_cell.angle_gamma   90.00
#
_symmetry.space_group_name_H-M   'P 1'
#
loop_
_entity.id
_entity.type
_entity.pdbx_description
1 polymer ?
#
loop_
_entity_poly.entity_id
_entity_poly.type
_entity_poly.pdbx_seq_one_letter_code
_entity_poly.pdbx_strand_id
1 'polypeptide(L)' 'MEFKDYLKHKHLLDKGGMKLKDISVDQYINRLDNMRRDGIYNEEKQIKSFLDNKIQERYKDWKTYVRTIRFYLASKNY' A
#
# COMPACT_ATOMS: atom_id res chain seq x y z
N MET A 1 -5.32 -12.66 -3.16
CA MET A 1 -4.50 -12.33 -4.35
C MET A 1 -3.16 -11.77 -3.93
N GLU A 2 -2.06 -12.03 -4.67
CA GLU A 2 -0.77 -11.38 -4.40
C GLU A 2 -0.86 -9.86 -4.57
N PHE A 3 -0.13 -9.09 -3.76
CA PHE A 3 -0.23 -7.62 -3.78
C PHE A 3 0.13 -7.02 -5.14
N LYS A 4 1.16 -7.59 -5.79
CA LYS A 4 1.59 -7.19 -7.13
C LYS A 4 0.48 -7.39 -8.16
N ASP A 5 -0.16 -8.56 -8.14
CA ASP A 5 -1.25 -8.89 -9.04
C ASP A 5 -2.48 -8.04 -8.79
N TYR A 6 -2.80 -7.78 -7.52
CA TYR A 6 -3.87 -6.86 -7.16
C TYR A 6 -3.61 -5.48 -7.75
N LEU A 7 -2.42 -4.90 -7.59
CA LEU A 7 -2.12 -3.58 -8.14
C LEU A 7 -2.21 -3.55 -9.68
N LYS A 8 -1.77 -4.62 -10.35
CA LYS A 8 -1.87 -4.75 -11.81
C LYS A 8 -3.32 -4.84 -12.29
N HIS A 9 -4.16 -5.58 -11.58
CA HIS A 9 -5.53 -5.87 -11.99
C HIS A 9 -6.59 -5.01 -11.29
N LYS A 10 -6.20 -4.12 -10.38
CA LYS A 10 -7.13 -3.25 -9.63
C LYS A 10 -8.10 -2.49 -10.55
N HIS A 11 -7.62 -2.04 -11.70
CA HIS A 11 -8.42 -1.34 -12.71
C HIS A 11 -9.55 -2.19 -13.32
N LEU A 12 -9.44 -3.52 -13.27
CA LEU A 12 -10.49 -4.46 -13.67
C LEU A 12 -11.52 -4.67 -12.55
N LEU A 13 -11.10 -4.52 -11.29
CA LEU A 13 -11.94 -4.70 -10.11
C LEU A 13 -12.79 -3.45 -9.78
N ASP A 14 -12.30 -2.27 -10.15
CA ASP A 14 -12.93 -0.98 -9.86
C ASP A 14 -13.40 -0.31 -11.17
N LYS A 15 -14.72 -0.19 -11.38
CA LYS A 15 -15.29 0.39 -12.61
C LYS A 15 -14.86 1.87 -12.76
N GLY A 16 -13.91 2.12 -13.67
CA GLY A 16 -13.33 3.44 -13.91
C GLY A 16 -11.90 3.63 -13.40
N GLY A 17 -11.28 2.59 -12.83
CA GLY A 17 -9.87 2.63 -12.44
C GLY A 17 -8.93 2.70 -13.66
N MET A 18 -7.88 3.52 -13.57
CA MET A 18 -6.80 3.47 -14.57
C MET A 18 -5.81 2.35 -14.26
N LYS A 19 -5.32 1.68 -15.30
CA LYS A 19 -4.24 0.70 -15.20
C LYS A 19 -2.97 1.39 -14.68
N LEU A 20 -2.38 0.85 -13.62
CA LEU A 20 -1.08 1.30 -13.14
C LEU A 20 0.02 0.84 -14.10
N LYS A 21 1.00 1.72 -14.32
CA LYS A 21 2.25 1.36 -15.00
C LYS A 21 3.05 0.40 -14.10
N ASP A 22 3.82 -0.51 -14.69
CA ASP A 22 4.63 -1.47 -13.92
C ASP A 22 5.60 -0.76 -12.95
N ILE A 23 6.23 0.34 -13.37
CA ILE A 23 7.10 1.17 -12.51
C ILE A 23 6.35 1.64 -11.25
N SER A 24 5.07 2.01 -11.39
CA SER A 24 4.25 2.43 -10.25
C SER A 24 3.94 1.27 -9.32
N VAL A 25 3.73 0.06 -9.85
CA VAL A 25 3.51 -1.15 -9.05
C VAL A 25 4.74 -1.47 -8.20
N ASP A 26 5.92 -1.44 -8.80
CA ASP A 26 7.18 -1.71 -8.07
C ASP A 26 7.45 -0.65 -6.99
N GLN A 27 7.09 0.61 -7.23
CA GLN A 27 7.17 1.65 -6.20
C GLN A 27 6.26 1.36 -5.00
N TYR A 28 5.05 0.82 -5.20
CA TYR A 28 4.17 0.43 -4.10
C TYR A 28 4.76 -0.75 -3.31
N ILE A 29 5.33 -1.74 -4.00
CA ILE A 29 5.97 -2.90 -3.37
C ILE A 29 7.17 -2.44 -2.54
N ASN A 30 8.05 -1.62 -3.11
CA ASN A 30 9.25 -1.12 -2.43
C ASN A 30 8.89 -0.28 -1.20
N ARG A 31 7.84 0.56 -1.27
CA ARG A 31 7.36 1.31 -0.09
C ARG A 31 6.88 0.39 1.01
N LEU A 32 6.12 -0.65 0.67
CA LEU A 32 5.64 -1.63 1.65
C LEU A 32 6.80 -2.38 2.30
N ASP A 33 7.78 -2.83 1.51
CA ASP A 33 8.94 -3.54 2.01
C ASP A 33 9.79 -2.66 2.94
N ASN A 34 10.03 -1.41 2.54
CA ASN A 34 10.75 -0.44 3.38
C ASN A 34 10.03 -0.17 4.71
N MET A 35 8.70 -0.01 4.70
CA MET A 35 7.94 0.16 5.94
C MET A 35 8.03 -1.04 6.87
N ARG A 36 8.12 -2.26 6.32
CA ARG A 36 8.31 -3.49 7.09
C ARG A 36 9.71 -3.57 7.67
N ARG A 37 10.73 -3.29 6.87
CA ARG A 37 12.14 -3.26 7.30
C ARG A 37 12.38 -2.23 8.40
N ASP A 38 11.75 -1.07 8.30
CA ASP A 38 11.85 0.01 9.29
C ASP A 38 10.99 -0.26 10.56
N GLY A 39 10.24 -1.37 10.63
CA GLY A 39 9.36 -1.69 11.76
C GLY A 39 8.15 -0.76 11.90
N ILE A 40 7.85 0.03 10.86
CA ILE A 40 6.73 0.97 10.83
C ILE A 40 5.42 0.21 10.62
N TYR A 41 5.43 -0.75 9.69
CA TYR A 41 4.30 -1.62 9.40
C TYR A 41 4.64 -3.07 9.77
N ASN A 42 3.89 -3.63 10.73
CA ASN A 42 4.08 -4.97 11.29
C ASN A 42 2.89 -5.88 10.94
N GLU A 43 2.45 -5.82 9.68
CA GLU A 43 1.31 -6.59 9.16
C GLU A 43 -0.01 -6.36 9.90
N GLU A 44 -0.20 -5.15 10.44
CA GLU A 44 -1.46 -4.77 11.08
C GLU A 44 -2.61 -4.95 10.10
N LYS A 45 -3.72 -5.53 10.57
CA LYS A 45 -4.92 -5.82 9.76
C LYS A 45 -5.71 -4.57 9.37
N GLN A 46 -5.46 -3.45 10.04
CA GLN A 46 -6.17 -2.19 9.82
C GLN A 46 -5.25 -1.01 10.12
N ILE A 47 -5.48 0.10 9.41
CA ILE A 47 -4.78 1.35 9.67
C ILE A 47 -5.42 2.01 10.90
N LYS A 48 -4.80 1.82 12.06
CA LYS A 48 -5.16 2.53 13.30
C LYS A 48 -4.48 3.90 13.32
N SER A 49 -5.01 4.84 14.10
CA SER A 49 -4.41 6.19 14.26
C SER A 49 -2.93 6.15 14.66
N PHE A 50 -2.50 5.15 15.42
CA PHE A 50 -1.09 4.95 15.77
C PHE A 50 -0.18 4.69 14.55
N LEU A 51 -0.62 3.84 13.62
CA LEU A 51 0.12 3.55 12.40
C LEU A 51 0.13 4.77 11.47
N ASP A 52 -1.00 5.48 11.39
CA ASP A 52 -1.10 6.73 10.63
C ASP A 52 -0.11 7.79 11.16
N ASN A 53 -0.07 7.98 12.48
CA ASN A 53 0.88 8.89 13.14
C ASN A 53 2.34 8.50 12.87
N LYS A 54 2.71 7.22 13.01
CA LYS A 54 4.07 6.74 12.70
C LYS A 54 4.49 7.07 11.27
N ILE A 55 3.59 6.89 10.31
CA ILE A 55 3.85 7.17 8.89
C ILE A 55 3.97 8.67 8.67
N GLN A 56 3.13 9.48 9.31
CA GLN A 56 3.21 10.94 9.28
C GLN A 56 4.54 11.48 9.82
N GLU A 57 5.03 10.91 10.93
CA GLU A 57 6.31 11.31 11.53
C GLU A 57 7.52 10.91 10.69
N ARG A 58 7.47 9.75 10.03
CA ARG A 58 8.61 9.25 9.24
C ARG A 58 8.70 9.86 7.84
N TYR A 59 7.56 10.01 7.15
CA TYR A 59 7.56 10.30 5.72
C TYR A 59 6.88 11.63 5.41
N LYS A 60 7.59 12.52 4.71
CA LYS A 60 7.01 13.78 4.22
C LYS A 60 5.78 13.56 3.33
N ASP A 61 5.80 12.52 2.51
CA ASP A 61 4.66 12.11 1.66
C ASP A 61 3.87 10.94 2.27
N TRP A 62 3.55 11.05 3.56
CA TRP A 62 2.87 10.02 4.34
C TRP A 62 1.58 9.50 3.71
N LYS A 63 0.84 10.35 2.98
CA LYS A 63 -0.41 9.98 2.29
C LYS A 63 -0.19 8.83 1.30
N THR A 64 0.93 8.84 0.58
CA THR A 64 1.28 7.78 -0.38
C THR A 64 1.60 6.47 0.33
N TYR A 65 2.26 6.53 1.49
CA TYR A 65 2.54 5.35 2.31
C TYR A 65 1.26 4.77 2.94
N VAL A 66 0.38 5.62 3.49
CA VAL A 66 -0.94 5.20 3.96
C VAL A 66 -1.74 4.55 2.83
N ARG A 67 -1.75 5.16 1.63
CA ARG A 67 -2.40 4.59 0.45
C ARG A 67 -1.84 3.23 0.05
N THR A 68 -0.52 3.05 0.18
CA THR A 68 0.16 1.77 -0.07
C THR A 68 -0.38 0.69 0.86
N ILE A 69 -0.48 0.98 2.16
CA ILE A 69 -1.04 0.04 3.14
C ILE A 69 -2.51 -0.25 2.85
N ARG A 70 -3.32 0.77 2.49
CA ARG A 70 -4.72 0.55 2.10
C ARG A 70 -4.85 -0.42 0.93
N PHE A 71 -4.01 -0.27 -0.10
CA PHE A 71 -4.02 -1.19 -1.24
C PHE A 71 -3.57 -2.59 -0.85
N TYR A 72 -2.58 -2.70 0.04
CA TYR A 72 -2.12 -3.99 0.55
C TYR A 72 -3.20 -4.71 1.37
N LEU A 73 -3.89 -3.99 2.24
CA LEU A 73 -5.01 -4.55 3.00
C LEU A 73 -6.16 -4.95 2.08
N ALA A 74 -6.49 -4.13 1.08
CA ALA A 74 -7.49 -4.47 0.10
C ALA A 74 -7.11 -5.73 -0.70
N SER A 75 -5.83 -5.90 -1.07
CA SER A 75 -5.39 -7.11 -1.78
C SER A 75 -5.52 -8.40 -0.97
N LYS A 76 -5.49 -8.30 0.37
CA LYS A 76 -5.72 -9.45 1.27
C LYS A 76 -7.20 -9.87 1.37
N ASN A 77 -8.12 -9.00 0.97
CA ASN A 77 -9.56 -9.28 0.97
C ASN A 77 -10.06 -9.90 -0.36
N TYR A 78 -9.15 -10.11 -1.31
CA TYR A 78 -9.31 -10.89 -2.54
C TYR A 78 -8.30 -12.04 -2.53
#